data_AF-A0A6C1SYW0-F1
#
_entry.id   AF-A0A6C1SYW0-F1
#
_cell.length_a   1.000
_cell.length_b   1.000
_cell.length_c   1.000
_cell.angle_alpha   90.00
_cell.angle_beta   90.00
_cell.angle_gamma   90.00
#
_symmetry.space_group_name_H-M   'P 1'
#
loop_
_entity.id
_entity.type
_entity.pdbx_description
1 polymer ?
#
loop_
_entity_poly.entity_id
_entity_poly.type
_entity_poly.pdbx_seq_one_letter_code
_entity_poly.pdbx_strand_id
1 'polypeptide(L)'
;GIEFGMLQAIGEGVDLLEHYREALPVADVLRCWRHGSVIRSWLVDLMEEAYRRQEGMEDVPAYVDDTGEVNWLIDDALRMDVAVPVIAQAVMQLIASRDDRKHWARAIAMMRHGFGGHPFGAAPHIAKERKTGRVGGFPKAEEAEGS
;
A
#
# COMPACT_ATOMS: atom_id res chain seq x y z
N GLY A 1 4.94 17.31 -4.33
CA GLY A 1 5.23 16.87 -2.95
C GLY A 1 4.00 16.36 -2.23
N ILE A 2 3.09 17.26 -1.81
CA ILE A 2 1.84 16.90 -1.10
C ILE A 2 1.03 15.86 -1.89
N GLU A 3 0.91 16.05 -3.21
CA GLU A 3 0.23 15.12 -4.11
C GLU A 3 0.74 13.68 -3.98
N PHE A 4 2.05 13.46 -3.85
CA PHE A 4 2.59 12.10 -3.68
C PHE A 4 2.16 11.45 -2.38
N GLY A 5 2.07 12.24 -1.30
CA GLY A 5 1.49 11.74 -0.04
C GLY A 5 0.03 11.31 -0.21
N MET A 6 -0.76 12.09 -0.96
CA MET A 6 -2.15 11.76 -1.24
C MET A 6 -2.29 10.54 -2.16
N LEU A 7 -1.52 10.48 -3.24
CA LEU A 7 -1.48 9.37 -4.18
C LEU A 7 -1.12 8.07 -3.48
N GLN A 8 -0.08 8.09 -2.63
CA GLN A 8 0.33 6.91 -1.87
C GLN A 8 -0.78 6.44 -0.93
N ALA A 9 -1.40 7.36 -0.17
CA ALA A 9 -2.49 7.00 0.75
C ALA A 9 -3.72 6.44 0.02
N ILE A 10 -4.09 7.01 -1.13
CA ILE A 10 -5.19 6.49 -1.96
C ILE A 10 -4.82 5.11 -2.52
N GLY A 11 -3.62 4.96 -3.08
CA GLY A 11 -3.13 3.71 -3.66
C GLY A 11 -3.09 2.56 -2.65
N GLU A 12 -2.56 2.80 -1.44
CA GLU A 12 -2.59 1.83 -0.33
C GLU A 12 -4.02 1.47 0.07
N GLY A 13 -4.93 2.44 0.07
CA GLY A 13 -6.35 2.20 0.33
C GLY A 13 -6.99 1.30 -0.73
N VAL A 14 -6.65 1.47 -2.00
CA VAL A 14 -7.14 0.60 -3.08
C VAL A 14 -6.53 -0.79 -2.99
N ASP A 15 -5.22 -0.91 -2.78
CA ASP A 15 -4.53 -2.19 -2.60
C ASP A 15 -5.14 -2.99 -1.42
N LEU A 16 -5.55 -2.31 -0.35
CA LEU A 16 -6.27 -2.92 0.76
C LEU A 16 -7.65 -3.47 0.35
N LEU A 17 -8.37 -2.76 -0.52
CA LEU A 17 -9.67 -3.21 -1.04
C LEU A 17 -9.52 -4.42 -1.96
N GLU A 18 -8.48 -4.44 -2.82
CA GLU A 18 -8.13 -5.58 -3.67
C GLU A 18 -7.79 -6.83 -2.86
N HIS A 19 -7.08 -6.66 -1.76
CA HIS A 19 -6.71 -7.75 -0.85
C HIS A 19 -7.81 -8.10 0.17
N TYR A 20 -9.00 -7.52 0.04
CA TYR A 20 -10.09 -7.84 0.94
C TYR A 20 -10.48 -9.31 0.82
N ARG A 21 -10.87 -9.89 1.96
CA ARG A 21 -11.13 -11.34 2.12
C ARG A 21 -12.29 -11.88 1.28
N GLU A 22 -13.13 -11.01 0.75
CA GLU A 22 -14.31 -11.30 -0.06
C GLU A 22 -14.27 -10.44 -1.33
N ALA A 23 -14.95 -10.87 -2.40
CA ALA A 23 -15.02 -10.07 -3.62
C ALA A 23 -15.77 -8.75 -3.36
N LEU A 24 -15.08 -7.62 -3.53
CA LEU A 24 -15.67 -6.29 -3.42
C LEU A 24 -15.88 -5.66 -4.79
N PRO A 25 -16.99 -4.93 -5.02
CA PRO A 25 -17.14 -4.08 -6.18
C PRO A 25 -16.28 -2.81 -5.99
N VAL A 26 -14.96 -2.92 -6.13
CA VAL A 26 -14.01 -1.83 -5.84
C VAL A 26 -14.34 -0.56 -6.63
N ALA A 27 -14.74 -0.70 -7.90
CA ALA A 27 -15.18 0.43 -8.72
C ALA A 27 -16.37 1.20 -8.10
N ASP A 28 -17.31 0.51 -7.45
CA ASP A 28 -18.44 1.15 -6.79
C ASP A 28 -18.04 1.80 -5.46
N VAL A 29 -17.10 1.20 -4.72
CA VAL A 29 -16.53 1.81 -3.51
C VAL A 29 -15.82 3.13 -3.87
N LEU A 30 -14.99 3.11 -4.92
CA LEU A 30 -14.34 4.31 -5.44
C LEU A 30 -15.36 5.37 -5.87
N ARG A 31 -16.46 4.97 -6.53
CA ARG A 31 -17.56 5.86 -6.90
C ARG A 31 -18.24 6.48 -5.67
N CYS A 32 -18.43 5.70 -4.60
CA CYS A 32 -18.94 6.23 -3.33
C CYS A 32 -18.00 7.29 -2.74
N TRP A 33 -16.69 7.12 -2.85
CA TRP A 33 -15.71 8.10 -2.35
C TRP A 33 -15.78 9.43 -3.10
N ARG A 34 -16.28 9.47 -4.35
CA ARG A 34 -16.48 10.70 -5.13
C ARG A 34 -17.60 11.60 -4.63
N HIS A 35 -18.59 11.05 -3.91
CA HIS A 35 -19.81 11.80 -3.57
C HIS A 35 -20.10 11.86 -2.06
N GLY A 36 -19.81 10.79 -1.31
CA GLY A 36 -20.18 10.65 0.09
C GLY A 36 -19.04 10.74 1.11
N SER A 37 -17.82 11.07 0.68
CA SER A 37 -16.63 11.00 1.55
C SER A 37 -15.97 12.36 1.82
N VAL A 38 -15.21 12.42 2.92
CA VAL A 38 -14.33 13.56 3.22
C VAL A 38 -13.16 13.63 2.25
N ILE A 39 -12.68 12.50 1.73
CA ILE A 39 -11.50 12.43 0.84
C ILE A 39 -11.81 12.74 -0.63
N ARG A 40 -13.01 13.25 -0.92
CA ARG A 40 -13.42 13.68 -2.26
C ARG A 40 -12.37 14.62 -2.85
N SER A 41 -11.86 14.27 -4.01
CA SER A 41 -10.82 15.02 -4.69
C SER A 41 -10.74 14.59 -6.15
N TRP A 42 -10.11 15.43 -6.96
CA TRP A 42 -9.81 15.11 -8.35
C TRP A 42 -8.99 13.82 -8.51
N LEU A 43 -8.09 13.51 -7.56
CA LEU A 43 -7.31 12.26 -7.58
C LEU A 43 -8.20 11.01 -7.42
N VAL A 44 -9.23 11.08 -6.57
CA VAL A 44 -10.21 9.99 -6.43
C VAL A 44 -11.06 9.85 -7.70
N ASP A 45 -11.41 10.96 -8.34
CA ASP A 45 -12.11 10.93 -9.64
C ASP A 45 -11.27 10.21 -10.71
N LEU A 46 -9.97 10.54 -10.82
CA LEU A 46 -9.05 9.89 -11.76
C LEU A 46 -8.90 8.40 -11.49
N MET A 47 -8.76 8.02 -10.22
CA MET A 47 -8.61 6.62 -9.82
C MET A 47 -9.85 5.81 -10.19
N GLU A 48 -11.06 6.30 -9.87
CA GLU A 48 -12.30 5.59 -10.22
C GLU A 48 -12.48 5.43 -11.73
N GLU A 49 -12.22 6.50 -12.50
CA GLU A 49 -12.34 6.47 -13.95
C GLU A 49 -11.33 5.49 -14.59
N ALA A 50 -10.06 5.56 -14.15
CA ALA A 50 -9.01 4.67 -14.63
C ALA A 50 -9.31 3.20 -14.28
N TYR A 51 -9.70 2.93 -13.03
CA TYR A 51 -10.03 1.59 -12.57
C TYR A 51 -11.17 0.96 -13.39
N ARG A 52 -12.23 1.73 -13.63
CA ARG A 52 -13.38 1.26 -14.43
C ARG A 52 -13.00 1.01 -15.88
N ARG A 53 -12.18 1.87 -16.48
CA ARG A 53 -11.73 1.73 -17.87
C ARG A 53 -10.83 0.52 -18.08
N GLN A 54 -9.98 0.22 -17.09
CA GLN A 54 -9.05 -0.91 -17.15
C GLN A 54 -9.67 -2.22 -16.63
N GLU A 55 -10.93 -2.20 -16.20
CA GLU A 55 -11.61 -3.35 -15.57
C GLU A 55 -10.84 -3.93 -14.37
N GLY A 56 -10.10 -3.08 -13.65
CA GLY A 56 -9.20 -3.46 -12.57
C GLY A 56 -7.81 -2.83 -12.71
N MET A 57 -6.80 -3.53 -12.21
CA MET A 57 -5.39 -3.06 -12.19
C MET A 57 -4.39 -4.06 -12.76
N GLU A 58 -4.83 -5.26 -13.18
CA GLU A 58 -3.92 -6.37 -13.55
C GLU A 58 -2.97 -6.02 -14.70
N ASP A 59 -3.43 -5.22 -15.66
CA ASP A 59 -2.63 -4.80 -16.82
C ASP A 59 -1.77 -3.55 -16.57
N VAL A 60 -1.87 -2.95 -15.38
CA VAL A 60 -1.10 -1.74 -15.02
C VAL A 60 0.21 -2.16 -14.34
N PRO A 61 1.38 -1.79 -14.88
CA PRO A 61 2.65 -2.11 -14.24
C PRO A 61 2.78 -1.51 -12.83
N ALA A 62 3.36 -2.27 -11.90
CA ALA A 62 3.62 -1.81 -10.53
C ALA A 62 4.80 -0.82 -10.40
N TYR A 63 5.43 -0.44 -11.53
CA TYR A 63 6.53 0.51 -11.58
C TYR A 63 5.99 1.94 -11.67
N VAL A 64 6.40 2.81 -10.74
CA VAL A 64 6.01 4.23 -10.76
C VAL A 64 7.19 5.08 -11.21
N ASP A 65 7.02 5.80 -12.32
CA ASP A 65 8.02 6.73 -12.85
C ASP A 65 7.83 8.16 -12.35
N ASP A 66 8.90 8.96 -12.35
CA ASP A 66 8.86 10.38 -11.98
C ASP A 66 10.01 11.18 -12.60
N THR A 67 9.87 12.51 -12.61
CA THR A 67 10.87 13.44 -13.16
C THR A 67 12.00 13.78 -12.18
N GLY A 68 11.92 13.31 -10.92
CA GLY A 68 12.82 13.67 -9.83
C GLY A 68 12.36 14.88 -9.02
N GLU A 69 11.19 15.44 -9.30
CA GLU A 69 10.65 16.61 -8.60
C GLU A 69 10.45 16.39 -7.10
N VAL A 70 10.19 15.15 -6.69
CA VAL A 70 10.04 14.83 -5.28
C VAL A 70 11.38 14.70 -4.55
N ASN A 71 12.47 14.42 -5.26
CA ASN A 71 13.79 14.24 -4.65
C ASN A 71 14.35 15.58 -4.13
N TRP A 72 14.28 16.63 -4.94
CA TRP A 72 14.76 17.95 -4.51
C TRP A 72 13.91 18.51 -3.36
N LEU A 73 12.61 18.21 -3.33
CA LEU A 73 11.74 18.62 -2.22
C LEU A 73 12.15 17.97 -0.89
N ILE A 74 12.50 16.68 -0.90
CA ILE A 74 12.99 15.99 0.30
C ILE A 74 14.36 16.54 0.73
N ASP A 75 15.26 16.80 -0.22
CA ASP A 75 16.57 17.43 0.07
C ASP A 75 16.39 18.81 0.72
N ASP A 76 15.49 19.64 0.19
CA ASP A 76 15.23 20.98 0.72
C ASP A 76 14.61 20.92 2.12
N ALA A 77 13.65 20.02 2.36
CA ALA A 77 13.08 19.82 3.70
C ALA A 77 14.13 19.43 4.75
N LEU A 78 15.11 18.60 4.38
CA LEU A 78 16.24 18.24 5.25
C LEU A 78 17.16 19.44 5.52
N ARG A 79 17.45 20.26 4.50
CA ARG A 79 18.27 21.49 4.66
C ARG A 79 17.59 22.54 5.54
N MET A 80 16.28 22.63 5.46
CA MET A 80 15.46 23.54 6.24
C MET A 80 15.17 23.04 7.66
N ASP A 81 15.55 21.80 7.99
CA ASP A 81 15.19 21.12 9.24
C ASP A 81 13.67 21.06 9.46
N VAL A 82 12.90 20.79 8.39
CA VAL A 82 11.44 20.69 8.39
C VAL A 82 10.99 19.24 8.19
N ALA A 83 10.23 18.74 9.16
CA ALA A 83 9.72 17.37 9.11
C ALA A 83 8.58 17.21 8.09
N VAL A 84 8.78 16.31 7.11
CA VAL A 84 7.78 15.94 6.08
C VAL A 84 7.57 14.42 5.99
N PRO A 85 7.27 13.72 7.10
CA PRO A 85 7.34 12.25 7.18
C PRO A 85 6.43 11.54 6.17
N VAL A 86 5.20 12.02 5.95
CA VAL A 86 4.24 11.40 5.02
C VAL A 86 4.74 11.49 3.58
N ILE A 87 5.24 12.66 3.17
CA ILE A 87 5.77 12.86 1.81
C ILE A 87 7.05 12.05 1.65
N ALA A 88 7.94 12.06 2.64
CA ALA A 88 9.17 11.26 2.61
C ALA A 88 8.88 9.76 2.46
N GLN A 89 7.91 9.23 3.21
CA GLN A 89 7.48 7.83 3.08
C GLN A 89 6.94 7.53 1.67
N ALA A 90 6.08 8.38 1.12
CA ALA A 90 5.54 8.22 -0.23
C ALA A 90 6.65 8.20 -1.31
N VAL A 91 7.64 9.08 -1.19
CA VAL A 91 8.80 9.09 -2.10
C VAL A 91 9.63 7.82 -1.99
N MET A 92 9.85 7.32 -0.77
CA MET A 92 10.56 6.06 -0.57
C MET A 92 9.80 4.86 -1.15
N GLN A 93 8.46 4.85 -1.08
CA GLN A 93 7.64 3.82 -1.72
C GLN A 93 7.72 3.88 -3.25
N LEU A 94 7.68 5.08 -3.82
CA LEU A 94 7.92 5.28 -5.25
C LEU A 94 9.28 4.69 -5.67
N ILE A 95 10.36 5.00 -4.95
CA ILE A 95 11.69 4.47 -5.26
C ILE A 95 11.69 2.94 -5.10
N ALA A 96 11.05 2.42 -4.06
CA ALA A 96 10.94 0.98 -3.82
C ALA A 96 10.16 0.25 -4.92
N SER A 97 9.18 0.90 -5.57
CA SER A 97 8.42 0.33 -6.70
C SER A 97 9.30 -0.04 -7.89
N ARG A 98 10.46 0.62 -8.03
CA ARG A 98 11.41 0.41 -9.14
C ARG A 98 12.38 -0.74 -8.90
N ASP A 99 12.54 -1.17 -7.65
CA ASP A 99 13.50 -2.21 -7.27
C ASP A 99 12.86 -3.59 -7.34
N ASP A 100 12.94 -4.25 -8.49
CA ASP A 100 12.50 -5.65 -8.64
C ASP A 100 13.46 -6.65 -7.97
N ARG A 101 14.72 -6.25 -7.74
CA ARG A 101 15.74 -7.16 -7.19
C ARG A 101 15.56 -7.35 -5.68
N LYS A 102 15.09 -6.31 -4.99
CA LYS A 102 14.80 -6.28 -3.54
C LYS A 102 15.99 -6.80 -2.71
N HIS A 103 17.20 -6.33 -3.00
CA HIS A 103 18.42 -6.77 -2.30
C HIS A 103 18.34 -6.55 -0.79
N TRP A 104 17.71 -5.46 -0.36
CA TRP A 104 17.45 -5.16 1.05
C TRP A 104 16.63 -6.28 1.73
N ALA A 105 15.60 -6.81 1.07
CA ALA A 105 14.74 -7.86 1.62
C ALA A 105 15.50 -9.18 1.75
N ARG A 106 16.36 -9.49 0.76
CA ARG A 106 17.24 -10.66 0.77
C ARG A 106 18.25 -10.59 1.90
N ALA A 107 18.89 -9.44 2.12
CA ALA A 107 19.82 -9.22 3.22
C ALA A 107 19.12 -9.42 4.58
N ILE A 108 17.91 -8.90 4.75
CA ILE A 108 17.09 -9.14 5.97
C ILE A 108 16.81 -10.63 6.14
N ALA A 109 16.41 -11.34 5.08
CA ALA A 109 16.17 -12.77 5.15
C ALA A 109 17.42 -13.55 5.59
N MET A 110 18.60 -13.18 5.07
CA MET A 110 19.89 -13.76 5.48
C MET A 110 20.17 -13.55 6.98
N MET A 111 19.96 -12.34 7.48
CA MET A 111 20.16 -12.05 8.91
C MET A 111 19.17 -12.81 9.79
N ARG A 112 17.87 -12.81 9.43
CA ARG A 112 16.83 -13.55 10.16
C ARG A 112 17.06 -15.05 10.18
N HIS A 113 17.60 -15.60 9.09
CA HIS A 113 18.05 -16.98 9.07
C HIS A 113 19.21 -17.21 10.04
N GLY A 114 20.22 -16.32 10.03
CA GLY A 114 21.41 -16.44 10.86
C GLY A 114 21.16 -16.42 12.37
N PHE A 115 20.36 -15.48 12.88
CA PHE A 115 20.13 -15.38 14.34
C PHE A 115 18.89 -16.13 14.85
N GLY A 116 17.94 -16.46 13.97
CA GLY A 116 16.63 -17.00 14.37
C GLY A 116 16.23 -18.30 13.67
N GLY A 117 17.07 -18.83 12.78
CA GLY A 117 16.75 -20.04 12.00
C GLY A 117 15.55 -19.86 11.06
N HIS A 118 15.12 -18.62 10.79
CA HIS A 118 13.96 -18.36 9.94
C HIS A 118 14.20 -18.91 8.52
N PRO A 119 13.21 -19.53 7.87
CA PRO A 119 13.36 -20.05 6.52
C PRO A 119 13.59 -18.92 5.52
N PHE A 120 14.32 -19.24 4.45
CA PHE A 120 14.33 -18.39 3.26
C PHE A 120 13.01 -18.54 2.51
N GLY A 121 12.36 -17.42 2.22
CA GLY A 121 11.08 -17.41 1.51
C GLY A 121 9.89 -17.85 2.36
N ALA A 122 8.79 -18.20 1.68
CA ALA A 122 7.55 -18.60 2.33
C ALA A 122 7.63 -20.03 2.87
N ALA A 123 7.19 -20.24 4.12
CA ALA A 123 7.10 -21.55 4.75
C ALA A 123 5.67 -21.79 5.29
N PRO A 124 5.02 -22.94 4.98
CA PRO A 124 3.64 -23.20 5.40
C PRO A 124 3.41 -23.17 6.92
N HIS A 125 4.35 -23.67 7.72
CA HIS A 125 4.22 -23.65 9.18
C HIS A 125 4.22 -22.22 9.75
N ILE A 126 5.11 -21.35 9.25
CA ILE A 126 5.13 -19.92 9.59
C ILE A 126 3.85 -19.21 9.10
N ALA A 127 3.34 -19.59 7.92
CA ALA A 127 2.11 -18.99 7.40
C ALA A 127 0.90 -19.28 8.31
N LYS A 128 0.84 -20.47 8.91
CA LYS A 128 -0.17 -20.83 9.91
C LYS A 128 0.00 -20.00 11.19
N GLU A 129 1.23 -19.89 11.70
CA GLU A 129 1.55 -19.07 12.87
C GLU A 129 1.18 -17.59 12.69
N ARG A 130 1.35 -17.01 11.49
CA ARG A 130 0.92 -15.62 11.21
C ARG A 130 -0.58 -15.39 11.40
N LYS A 131 -1.40 -16.43 11.21
CA LYS A 131 -2.87 -16.38 11.35
C LYS A 131 -3.30 -16.70 12.78
N THR A 132 -2.67 -17.69 13.42
CA THR A 132 -3.08 -18.20 14.74
C THR A 132 -2.34 -17.55 15.90
N GLY A 133 -1.19 -16.93 15.65
CA GLY A 133 -0.37 -16.24 16.64
C GLY A 133 -0.83 -14.81 16.96
N ARG A 134 -1.93 -14.35 16.35
CA ARG A 134 -2.58 -13.08 16.70
C ARG A 134 -3.61 -13.33 17.80
N VAL A 135 -3.60 -12.50 18.84
CA VAL A 135 -4.66 -12.50 19.84
C VAL A 135 -5.91 -11.89 19.19
N GLY A 136 -6.98 -12.69 19.06
CA GLY A 136 -8.26 -12.30 18.46
C GLY A 136 -8.39 -12.64 16.98
N GLY A 137 -9.48 -13.32 16.61
CA GLY A 137 -9.87 -13.51 15.22
C GLY A 137 -10.54 -12.26 14.65
N PHE A 138 -10.66 -12.17 13.32
CA PHE A 138 -11.59 -11.22 12.72
C PHE A 138 -13.03 -11.65 13.08
N PRO A 139 -13.91 -10.75 13.56
CA PRO A 139 -15.32 -11.08 13.74
C PRO A 139 -15.87 -11.59 12.41
N LYS A 140 -16.57 -12.72 12.43
CA LYS A 140 -17.29 -13.16 11.24
C LYS A 140 -18.46 -12.20 11.00
N ALA A 141 -18.82 -11.98 9.74
CA ALA A 141 -19.95 -11.09 9.40
C ALA A 141 -21.28 -11.49 10.09
N GLU A 142 -21.43 -12.78 10.44
CA GLU A 142 -22.59 -13.31 11.18
C GLU A 142 -22.63 -12.89 12.67
N GLU A 143 -21.54 -12.36 13.24
CA GLU A 143 -21.47 -11.94 14.65
C GLU A 143 -21.82 -10.45 14.85
N ALA A 144 -22.09 -9.70 13.76
CA ALA A 144 -22.38 -8.26 13.82
C ALA A 144 -23.88 -7.91 13.92
N GLU A 145 -24.80 -8.88 13.80
CA GLU A 145 -26.26 -8.65 13.88
C GLU A 145 -26.88 -9.08 15.22
N GLY A 146 -26.07 -9.32 16.24
CA GLY A 146 -26.55 -9.78 17.54
C GLY A 146 -25.91 -9.06 18.72
N SER A 147 -26.15 -7.75 18.88
CA SER A 147 -26.10 -7.09 20.19
C SER A 147 -26.96 -5.83 20.24
#